data_AF-A0A812I5D4-F1
#
_entry.id   AF-A0A812I5D4-F1
#
_cell.length_a   1.000
_cell.length_b   1.000
_cell.length_c   1.000
_cell.angle_alpha   90.00
_cell.angle_beta   90.00
_cell.angle_gamma   90.00
#
_symmetry.space_group_name_H-M   'P 1'
#
loop_
_entity.id
_entity.type
_entity.pdbx_description
1 polymer ?
#
loop_
_entity_poly.entity_id
_entity_poly.type
_entity_poly.pdbx_seq_one_letter_code
_entity_poly.pdbx_strand_id
1 'polypeptide(L)'
;MCVYNTDQVYPEYLVLYQRLHGGESAPRLMPEAPFLLELPLYWKNVDRNPAMEAFREHWIVKPRICELIQLLADETASGAALEVLSARRVEDSGLWLQYVAFKQAVHEKLRLSGQQRCTPPQDLARSLGNGSLWAALDAERLEARDLSVAVNELLLWHGTSREAAESIAERGFEISERSTHGRRYGPGVYLAEDLSKSISYCPDKAGPKYVLLCRAVCGQIFYTEKGWHDEAGEEAARGDKHCVLANPGKQGPREYILLQSAQVYPEYIVEIGEASQPDVTPKQTRVYALTL
;
A
#
# COMPACT_ATOMS: atom_id res chain seq x y z
N MET A 1 31.99 2.52 16.45
CA MET A 1 30.69 2.29 17.12
C MET A 1 30.30 0.86 16.80
N CYS A 2 30.18 -0.02 17.79
CA CYS A 2 29.83 -1.43 17.57
C CYS A 2 28.43 -1.65 18.14
N VAL A 3 27.53 -2.22 17.37
CA VAL A 3 26.17 -2.55 17.80
C VAL A 3 26.02 -4.07 17.78
N TYR A 4 25.58 -4.64 18.90
CA TYR A 4 25.57 -6.09 19.13
C TYR A 4 24.19 -6.72 18.89
N ASN A 5 23.17 -5.91 18.65
CA ASN A 5 21.82 -6.35 18.30
C ASN A 5 21.41 -5.70 16.98
N THR A 6 21.09 -6.52 15.99
CA THR A 6 20.64 -6.05 14.66
C THR A 6 19.34 -5.26 14.71
N ASP A 7 18.53 -5.39 15.76
CA ASP A 7 17.32 -4.59 15.96
C ASP A 7 17.61 -3.17 16.48
N GLN A 8 18.86 -2.86 16.81
CA GLN A 8 19.28 -1.53 17.29
C GLN A 8 19.85 -0.63 16.18
N VAL A 9 19.93 -1.11 14.93
CA VAL A 9 20.46 -0.34 13.80
C VAL A 9 19.50 -0.44 12.63
N TYR A 10 19.06 0.70 12.12
CA TYR A 10 18.31 0.81 10.87
C TYR A 10 19.07 1.73 9.92
N PRO A 11 19.49 1.25 8.72
CA PRO A 11 20.10 2.11 7.72
C PRO A 11 19.04 3.03 7.11
N GLU A 12 19.05 4.30 7.52
CA GLU A 12 18.10 5.31 7.03
C GLU A 12 18.55 5.95 5.70
N TYR A 13 19.86 6.00 5.46
CA TYR A 13 20.44 6.60 4.27
C TYR A 13 21.55 5.72 3.70
N LEU A 14 21.55 5.56 2.37
CA LEU A 14 22.69 5.01 1.65
C LEU A 14 23.51 6.16 1.09
N VAL A 15 24.65 6.46 1.73
CA VAL A 15 25.53 7.55 1.31
C VAL A 15 26.58 7.02 0.34
N LEU A 16 26.39 7.28 -0.95
CA LEU A 16 27.44 7.07 -1.94
C LEU A 16 28.36 8.29 -1.94
N TYR A 17 29.66 8.05 -1.77
CA TYR A 17 30.66 9.09 -1.85
C TYR A 17 31.82 8.63 -2.72
N GLN A 18 32.45 9.60 -3.39
CA GLN A 18 33.73 9.42 -4.07
C GLN A 18 34.74 10.33 -3.39
N ARG A 19 35.91 9.78 -3.05
CA ARG A 19 37.03 10.58 -2.53
C ARG A 19 37.79 11.17 -3.72
N LEU A 20 37.88 12.50 -3.77
CA LEU A 20 38.70 13.21 -4.75
C LEU A 20 40.06 13.53 -4.14
N HIS A 21 41.13 13.26 -4.87
CA HIS A 21 42.49 13.63 -4.50
C HIS A 21 42.84 15.02 -5.07
N GLY A 22 43.79 15.73 -4.43
CA GLY A 22 44.13 17.10 -4.79
C GLY A 22 44.53 17.22 -6.27
N GLY A 23 43.80 18.05 -7.03
CA GLY A 23 43.99 18.25 -8.47
C GLY A 23 42.98 17.53 -9.36
N GLU A 24 42.13 16.66 -8.80
CA GLU A 24 41.05 16.01 -9.54
C GLU A 24 39.79 16.89 -9.55
N SER A 25 39.19 17.09 -10.73
CA SER A 25 37.85 17.67 -10.85
C SER A 25 36.80 16.61 -10.54
N ALA A 26 35.75 17.00 -9.81
CA ALA A 26 34.62 16.12 -9.56
C ALA A 26 34.05 15.62 -10.90
N PRO A 27 33.87 14.31 -11.10
CA PRO A 27 33.18 13.84 -12.30
C PRO A 27 31.79 14.46 -12.33
N ARG A 28 31.33 14.86 -13.52
CA ARG A 28 29.92 15.14 -13.73
C ARG A 28 29.18 13.84 -13.39
N LEU A 29 28.42 13.84 -12.30
CA LEU A 29 27.40 12.83 -12.07
C LEU A 29 26.53 12.82 -13.33
N MET A 30 26.70 11.79 -14.17
CA MET A 30 25.88 11.64 -15.36
C MET A 30 24.45 11.36 -14.86
N PRO A 31 23.44 12.11 -15.32
CA PRO A 31 22.06 11.89 -14.90
C PRO A 31 21.40 10.70 -15.63
N GLU A 32 22.14 9.91 -16.41
CA GLU A 32 21.54 8.99 -17.39
C GLU A 32 21.26 7.58 -16.89
N ALA A 33 21.85 7.16 -15.77
CA ALA A 33 21.37 5.97 -15.06
C ALA A 33 20.48 6.44 -13.91
N PRO A 34 19.17 6.11 -13.89
CA PRO A 34 18.36 6.36 -12.71
C PRO A 34 19.07 5.72 -11.53
N PHE A 35 19.43 6.54 -10.54
CA PHE A 35 20.03 6.06 -9.31
C PHE A 35 19.08 5.01 -8.73
N LEU A 36 19.54 3.77 -8.60
CA LEU A 36 18.81 2.58 -8.16
C LEU A 36 18.45 2.66 -6.66
N LEU A 37 17.70 3.69 -6.27
CA LEU A 37 16.91 3.75 -5.04
C LEU A 37 15.49 3.21 -5.28
N GLU A 38 15.33 2.36 -6.30
CA GLU A 38 14.02 1.92 -6.72
C GLU A 38 13.40 0.99 -5.70
N LEU A 39 14.18 0.14 -5.02
CA LEU A 39 13.64 -0.81 -4.03
C LEU A 39 13.47 -0.18 -2.64
N PRO A 40 12.38 -0.51 -1.91
CA PRO A 40 12.21 -0.06 -0.53
C PRO A 40 13.31 -0.57 0.38
N LEU A 41 13.85 0.30 1.25
CA LEU A 41 15.03 0.00 2.09
C LEU A 41 14.83 -1.18 3.05
N TYR A 42 13.59 -1.49 3.42
CA TYR A 42 13.24 -2.59 4.30
C TYR A 42 13.14 -3.96 3.59
N TRP A 43 13.34 -4.01 2.28
CA TRP A 43 13.36 -5.26 1.52
C TRP A 43 14.61 -6.09 1.83
N LYS A 44 14.46 -7.41 1.80
CA LYS A 44 15.58 -8.34 2.02
C LYS A 44 16.57 -8.34 0.87
N ASN A 45 16.09 -8.12 -0.35
CA ASN A 45 16.89 -8.10 -1.58
C ASN A 45 17.15 -6.67 -2.09
N VAL A 46 17.15 -5.67 -1.21
CA VAL A 46 17.38 -4.25 -1.56
C VAL A 46 18.75 -4.01 -2.23
N ASP A 47 19.71 -4.88 -1.98
CA ASP A 47 21.06 -4.84 -2.55
C ASP A 47 21.13 -5.34 -4.00
N ARG A 48 20.09 -5.99 -4.51
CA ARG A 48 20.03 -6.51 -5.88
C ARG A 48 19.57 -5.45 -6.86
N ASN A 49 20.09 -5.50 -8.10
CA ASN A 49 19.57 -4.68 -9.18
C ASN A 49 18.29 -5.32 -9.77
N PRO A 50 17.09 -4.77 -9.53
CA PRO A 50 15.84 -5.39 -9.94
C PRO A 50 15.68 -5.52 -11.47
N ALA A 51 16.43 -4.74 -12.27
CA ALA A 51 16.39 -4.80 -13.72
C ALA A 51 17.24 -5.96 -14.31
N MET A 52 18.22 -6.45 -13.56
CA MET A 52 19.15 -7.49 -14.00
C MET A 52 18.97 -8.81 -13.23
N GLU A 53 18.58 -8.70 -11.96
CA GLU A 53 18.48 -9.79 -10.99
C GLU A 53 17.06 -9.82 -10.44
N ALA A 54 16.09 -10.17 -11.30
CA ALA A 54 14.70 -10.23 -10.89
C ALA A 54 14.50 -11.25 -9.75
N PHE A 55 13.68 -10.89 -8.77
CA PHE A 55 13.35 -11.74 -7.63
C PHE A 55 11.87 -11.63 -7.26
N ARG A 56 11.38 -12.69 -6.64
CA ARG A 56 10.03 -12.82 -6.12
C ARG A 56 10.07 -13.69 -4.88
N GLU A 57 9.95 -13.06 -3.73
CA GLU A 57 10.07 -13.74 -2.43
C GLU A 57 9.05 -13.15 -1.45
N HIS A 58 8.48 -13.99 -0.59
CA HIS A 58 7.53 -13.56 0.43
C HIS A 58 8.13 -13.80 1.81
N TRP A 59 8.02 -12.81 2.69
CA TRP A 59 8.64 -12.84 4.02
C TRP A 59 7.61 -12.65 5.11
N ILE A 60 7.57 -13.55 6.09
CA ILE A 60 6.81 -13.32 7.32
C ILE A 60 7.37 -12.06 7.98
N VAL A 61 6.50 -11.10 8.27
CA VAL A 61 6.91 -9.82 8.82
C VAL A 61 7.24 -9.94 10.30
N LYS A 62 8.05 -9.02 10.83
CA LYS A 62 8.35 -8.96 12.26
C LYS A 62 7.06 -8.65 13.06
N PRO A 63 6.94 -9.08 14.33
CA PRO A 63 5.78 -8.79 15.17
C PRO A 63 5.42 -7.30 15.22
N ARG A 64 6.43 -6.41 15.22
CA ARG A 64 6.21 -4.97 15.17
C ARG A 64 5.45 -4.50 13.92
N ILE A 65 5.68 -5.11 12.76
CA ILE A 65 4.95 -4.79 11.54
C ILE A 65 3.52 -5.30 11.64
N CYS A 66 3.29 -6.50 12.21
CA CYS A 66 1.93 -6.98 12.49
C CYS A 66 1.17 -6.02 13.42
N GLU A 67 1.80 -5.52 14.49
CA GLU A 67 1.18 -4.52 15.39
C GLU A 67 0.78 -3.25 14.65
N LEU A 68 1.61 -2.79 13.70
CA LEU A 68 1.32 -1.61 12.90
C LEU A 68 0.19 -1.86 11.90
N ILE A 69 0.14 -3.04 11.28
CA ILE A 69 -0.97 -3.46 10.44
C ILE A 69 -2.25 -3.61 11.28
N GLN A 70 -2.17 -4.08 12.52
CA GLN A 70 -3.30 -4.13 13.45
C GLN A 70 -3.82 -2.73 13.78
N LEU A 71 -2.94 -1.77 14.07
CA LEU A 71 -3.35 -0.39 14.31
C LEU A 71 -4.07 0.19 13.09
N LEU A 72 -3.53 -0.04 11.89
CA LEU A 72 -4.20 0.38 10.65
C LEU A 72 -5.57 -0.32 10.50
N ALA A 73 -5.65 -1.62 10.79
CA ALA A 73 -6.89 -2.39 10.74
C ALA A 73 -7.94 -1.86 11.73
N ASP A 74 -7.56 -1.55 12.96
CA ASP A 74 -8.43 -1.00 14.00
C ASP A 74 -8.98 0.38 13.60
N GLU A 75 -8.15 1.18 12.94
CA GLU A 75 -8.51 2.52 12.49
C GLU A 75 -9.42 2.52 11.26
N THR A 76 -9.30 1.51 10.40
CA THR A 76 -10.07 1.42 9.14
C THR A 76 -11.23 0.43 9.17
N ALA A 77 -11.40 -0.35 10.24
CA ALA A 77 -12.53 -1.26 10.37
C ALA A 77 -13.73 -0.54 11.01
N SER A 78 -14.77 -0.23 10.22
CA SER A 78 -16.02 0.36 10.71
C SER A 78 -16.81 -0.56 11.67
N GLY A 79 -16.33 -0.70 12.91
CA GLY A 79 -17.02 -1.38 14.03
C GLY A 79 -16.85 -2.90 14.09
N ALA A 80 -15.96 -3.51 13.30
CA ALA A 80 -15.66 -4.93 13.37
C ALA A 80 -14.47 -5.17 14.31
N ALA A 81 -14.63 -6.07 15.29
CA ALA A 81 -13.53 -6.50 16.14
C ALA A 81 -12.71 -7.57 15.40
N LEU A 82 -11.59 -7.15 14.81
CA LEU A 82 -10.76 -7.96 13.93
C LEU A 82 -9.35 -8.11 14.51
N GLU A 83 -8.74 -9.26 14.30
CA GLU A 83 -7.38 -9.55 14.76
C GLU A 83 -6.49 -9.92 13.56
N VAL A 84 -5.36 -9.23 13.43
CA VAL A 84 -4.29 -9.56 12.49
C VAL A 84 -3.52 -10.75 13.05
N LEU A 85 -3.78 -11.94 12.49
CA LEU A 85 -3.15 -13.18 12.93
C LEU A 85 -1.71 -13.29 12.42
N SER A 86 -1.50 -12.91 11.17
CA SER A 86 -0.18 -12.88 10.55
C SER A 86 -0.17 -11.98 9.32
N ALA A 87 1.02 -11.55 8.91
CA ALA A 87 1.24 -10.88 7.65
C ALA A 87 2.51 -11.37 6.96
N ARG A 88 2.46 -11.46 5.64
CA ARG A 88 3.62 -11.72 4.77
C ARG A 88 3.82 -10.53 3.86
N ARG A 89 5.04 -9.99 3.84
CA ARG A 89 5.46 -8.99 2.86
C ARG A 89 5.74 -9.67 1.53
N VAL A 90 5.25 -9.08 0.45
CA VAL A 90 5.58 -9.46 -0.92
C VAL A 90 6.78 -8.63 -1.36
N GLU A 91 7.82 -9.28 -1.87
CA GLU A 91 8.98 -8.66 -2.50
C GLU A 91 9.12 -9.21 -3.92
N ASP A 92 8.33 -8.66 -4.84
CA ASP A 92 8.42 -8.90 -6.28
C ASP A 92 9.01 -7.68 -7.00
N SER A 93 10.21 -7.84 -7.55
CA SER A 93 10.93 -6.77 -8.24
C SER A 93 10.28 -6.36 -9.56
N GLY A 94 9.67 -7.30 -10.29
CA GLY A 94 9.05 -7.04 -11.59
C GLY A 94 7.76 -6.23 -11.46
N LEU A 95 6.89 -6.61 -10.53
CA LEU A 95 5.68 -5.86 -10.19
C LEU A 95 6.03 -4.48 -9.66
N TRP A 96 7.08 -4.40 -8.83
CA TRP A 96 7.54 -3.15 -8.27
C TRP A 96 8.07 -2.16 -9.31
N LEU A 97 8.87 -2.63 -10.28
CA LEU A 97 9.34 -1.80 -11.39
C LEU A 97 8.17 -1.24 -12.22
N GLN A 98 7.15 -2.05 -12.49
CA GLN A 98 5.94 -1.59 -13.19
C GLN A 98 5.21 -0.51 -12.38
N TYR A 99 5.09 -0.73 -11.07
CA TYR A 99 4.47 0.21 -10.14
C TYR A 99 5.21 1.55 -10.07
N VAL A 100 6.53 1.52 -9.92
CA VAL A 100 7.38 2.71 -9.89
C VAL A 100 7.34 3.46 -11.22
N ALA A 101 7.39 2.74 -12.36
CA ALA A 101 7.29 3.36 -13.68
C ALA A 101 5.95 4.10 -13.85
N PHE A 102 4.84 3.52 -13.40
CA PHE A 102 3.55 4.21 -13.39
C PHE A 102 3.56 5.46 -12.49
N LYS A 103 4.06 5.32 -11.24
CA LYS A 103 4.21 6.43 -10.29
C LYS A 103 5.01 7.60 -10.90
N GLN A 104 6.12 7.31 -11.56
CA GLN A 104 6.97 8.30 -12.22
C GLN A 104 6.26 8.96 -13.41
N ALA A 105 5.53 8.20 -14.22
CA ALA A 105 4.77 8.76 -15.35
C ALA A 105 3.70 9.77 -14.89
N VAL A 106 3.01 9.51 -13.76
CA VAL A 106 2.05 10.47 -13.19
C VAL A 106 2.76 11.72 -12.67
N HIS A 107 3.92 11.59 -12.01
CA HIS A 107 4.71 12.75 -11.57
C HIS A 107 5.17 13.61 -12.76
N GLU A 108 5.66 12.97 -13.81
CA GLU A 108 6.12 13.67 -15.01
C GLU A 108 4.98 14.45 -15.67
N LYS A 109 3.78 13.88 -15.71
CA LYS A 109 2.58 14.56 -16.21
C LYS A 109 2.19 15.77 -15.37
N LEU A 110 2.29 15.68 -14.04
CA LEU A 110 2.10 16.84 -13.15
C LEU A 110 3.14 17.93 -13.44
N ARG A 111 4.41 17.54 -13.57
CA ARG A 111 5.51 18.46 -13.89
C ARG A 111 5.28 19.18 -15.23
N LEU A 112 4.93 18.45 -16.27
CA LEU A 112 4.67 19.00 -17.61
C LEU A 112 3.44 19.90 -17.66
N SER A 113 2.43 19.63 -16.83
CA SER A 113 1.22 20.48 -16.71
C SER A 113 1.38 21.65 -15.75
N GLY A 114 2.54 21.81 -15.10
CA GLY A 114 2.79 22.85 -14.10
C GLY A 114 1.98 22.66 -12.81
N GLN A 115 1.40 21.48 -12.59
CA GLN A 115 0.65 21.15 -11.37
C GLN A 115 1.60 20.61 -10.30
N GLN A 116 1.43 21.04 -9.06
CA GLN A 116 2.24 20.55 -7.93
C GLN A 116 1.75 19.19 -7.42
N ARG A 117 0.45 18.92 -7.49
CA ARG A 117 -0.18 17.68 -7.02
C ARG A 117 -1.52 17.42 -7.71
N CYS A 118 -1.95 16.16 -7.71
CA CYS A 118 -3.32 15.78 -8.04
C CYS A 118 -4.32 16.32 -7.00
N THR A 119 -5.59 16.44 -7.39
CA THR A 119 -6.65 16.78 -6.44
C THR A 119 -6.79 15.64 -5.42
N PRO A 120 -6.67 15.90 -4.10
CA PRO A 120 -6.81 14.87 -3.09
C PRO A 120 -8.21 14.26 -3.06
N PRO A 121 -8.36 12.97 -2.68
CA PRO A 121 -9.66 12.31 -2.56
C PRO A 121 -10.65 13.05 -1.64
N GLN A 122 -10.14 13.75 -0.62
CA GLN A 122 -10.98 14.41 0.38
C GLN A 122 -11.64 15.69 -0.15
N ASP A 123 -10.97 16.36 -1.10
CA ASP A 123 -11.49 17.58 -1.75
C ASP A 123 -12.59 17.25 -2.77
N LEU A 124 -12.54 16.04 -3.35
CA LEU A 124 -13.53 15.56 -4.33
C LEU A 124 -14.85 15.15 -3.67
N ALA A 125 -14.80 14.58 -2.46
CA ALA A 125 -15.97 14.04 -1.79
C ALA A 125 -16.86 15.08 -1.06
N ARG A 126 -16.53 16.39 -1.14
CA ARG A 126 -17.22 17.55 -0.50
C ARG A 126 -18.17 17.16 0.65
N SER A 127 -17.61 17.11 1.86
CA SER A 127 -18.22 16.80 3.17
C SER A 127 -18.31 15.32 3.52
N LEU A 128 -17.40 14.84 4.38
CA LEU A 128 -17.64 14.16 5.67
C LEU A 128 -16.30 14.11 6.45
N GLY A 129 -16.37 14.27 7.77
CA GLY A 129 -15.26 14.71 8.64
C GLY A 129 -13.99 13.86 8.62
N ASN A 130 -12.86 14.52 8.91
CA ASN A 130 -11.53 14.01 9.34
C ASN A 130 -10.92 12.76 8.66
N GLY A 131 -11.48 12.21 7.59
CA GLY A 131 -10.95 11.03 6.88
C GLY A 131 -9.73 11.29 5.99
N SER A 132 -9.02 12.40 6.21
CA SER A 132 -7.84 12.84 5.45
C SER A 132 -6.52 12.53 6.18
N LEU A 133 -6.59 12.20 7.47
CA LEU A 133 -5.42 11.98 8.32
C LEU A 133 -4.66 10.68 8.00
N TRP A 134 -5.29 9.73 7.31
CA TRP A 134 -4.79 8.36 7.11
C TRP A 134 -3.57 8.24 6.20
N ALA A 135 -3.40 9.12 5.20
CA ALA A 135 -2.26 9.04 4.28
C ALA A 135 -0.94 9.51 4.91
N ALA A 136 -0.99 10.28 6.02
CA ALA A 136 0.19 10.89 6.63
C ALA A 136 0.60 10.27 7.97
N LEU A 137 -0.34 9.78 8.78
CA LEU A 137 -0.03 9.28 10.13
C LEU A 137 0.51 7.83 10.16
N ASP A 138 0.13 6.98 9.21
CA ASP A 138 0.53 5.56 9.22
C ASP A 138 1.66 5.20 8.28
N ALA A 139 1.84 5.94 7.18
CA ALA A 139 2.99 5.77 6.29
C ALA A 139 4.32 5.98 7.03
N GLU A 140 4.33 6.90 8.01
CA GLU A 140 5.49 7.15 8.86
C GLU A 140 5.83 5.96 9.78
N ARG A 141 4.80 5.18 10.15
CA ARG A 141 4.90 4.06 11.09
C ARG A 141 5.15 2.73 10.39
N LEU A 142 4.50 2.46 9.24
CA LEU A 142 4.52 1.16 8.55
C LEU A 142 5.77 0.88 7.68
N GLU A 143 6.89 1.57 7.94
CA GLU A 143 8.08 1.62 7.04
C GLU A 143 7.74 2.11 5.61
N ALA A 144 6.50 2.51 5.34
CA ALA A 144 6.01 3.00 4.06
C ALA A 144 6.22 4.51 3.88
N ARG A 145 7.36 5.03 4.36
CA ARG A 145 7.67 6.48 4.43
C ARG A 145 7.73 7.19 3.07
N ASP A 146 7.71 6.43 1.98
CA ASP A 146 7.90 6.94 0.61
C ASP A 146 6.59 7.13 -0.20
N LEU A 147 5.42 7.13 0.45
CA LEU A 147 4.16 7.44 -0.23
C LEU A 147 4.15 8.89 -0.72
N SER A 148 3.98 9.09 -2.02
CA SER A 148 3.88 10.41 -2.63
C SER A 148 2.46 10.96 -2.55
N VAL A 149 2.29 11.94 -1.65
CA VAL A 149 1.06 12.74 -1.55
C VAL A 149 0.74 13.45 -2.87
N ALA A 150 1.76 13.82 -3.66
CA ALA A 150 1.55 14.56 -4.91
C ALA A 150 0.73 13.78 -5.95
N VAL A 151 0.81 12.45 -5.95
CA VAL A 151 0.11 11.59 -6.91
C VAL A 151 -0.97 10.72 -6.27
N ASN A 152 -1.43 11.09 -5.07
CA ASN A 152 -2.40 10.31 -4.30
C ASN A 152 -1.96 8.84 -4.15
N GLU A 153 -0.73 8.62 -3.69
CA GLU A 153 -0.27 7.27 -3.31
C GLU A 153 -0.83 6.88 -1.95
N LEU A 154 -1.62 5.81 -1.90
CA LEU A 154 -2.39 5.39 -0.74
C LEU A 154 -2.13 3.93 -0.41
N LEU A 155 -2.25 3.57 0.87
CA LEU A 155 -2.41 2.19 1.31
C LEU A 155 -3.90 1.86 1.35
N LEU A 156 -4.31 0.83 0.61
CA LEU A 156 -5.72 0.42 0.49
C LEU A 156 -5.85 -1.10 0.61
N TRP A 157 -7.00 -1.55 1.09
CA TRP A 157 -7.30 -2.95 1.33
C TRP A 157 -7.94 -3.62 0.10
N HIS A 158 -7.65 -4.90 -0.11
CA HIS A 158 -8.32 -5.76 -1.07
C HIS A 158 -8.64 -7.13 -0.44
N GLY A 159 -9.91 -7.38 -0.10
CA GLY A 159 -10.32 -8.69 0.41
C GLY A 159 -10.61 -9.67 -0.72
N THR A 160 -10.14 -10.91 -0.58
CA THR A 160 -10.31 -11.95 -1.60
C THR A 160 -10.17 -13.35 -0.99
N SER A 161 -10.18 -14.40 -1.82
CA SER A 161 -9.86 -15.77 -1.34
C SER A 161 -8.36 -15.92 -1.11
N ARG A 162 -7.96 -16.90 -0.28
CA ARG A 162 -6.54 -17.22 -0.10
C ARG A 162 -5.84 -17.48 -1.43
N GLU A 163 -6.44 -18.31 -2.28
CA GLU A 163 -5.87 -18.71 -3.56
C GLU A 163 -5.70 -17.51 -4.51
N ALA A 164 -6.68 -16.59 -4.51
CA ALA A 164 -6.60 -15.36 -5.26
C ALA A 164 -5.54 -14.40 -4.69
N ALA A 165 -5.42 -14.28 -3.37
CA ALA A 165 -4.39 -13.45 -2.72
C ALA A 165 -2.97 -13.92 -3.07
N GLU A 166 -2.70 -15.23 -2.98
CA GLU A 166 -1.40 -15.81 -3.39
C GLU A 166 -1.15 -15.58 -4.89
N SER A 167 -2.17 -15.83 -5.72
CA SER A 167 -2.07 -15.60 -7.16
C SER A 167 -1.77 -14.13 -7.50
N ILE A 168 -2.38 -13.18 -6.80
CA ILE A 168 -2.14 -11.76 -7.01
C ILE A 168 -0.73 -11.38 -6.55
N ALA A 169 -0.26 -11.91 -5.42
CA ALA A 169 1.11 -11.68 -4.96
C ALA A 169 2.16 -12.25 -5.93
N GLU A 170 1.84 -13.36 -6.60
CA GLU A 170 2.74 -13.98 -7.58
C GLU A 170 2.67 -13.36 -8.98
N ARG A 171 1.50 -12.90 -9.44
CA ARG A 171 1.29 -12.52 -10.84
C ARG A 171 0.88 -11.07 -11.04
N GLY A 172 0.64 -10.35 -9.95
CA GLY A 172 0.00 -9.05 -9.96
C GLY A 172 -1.51 -9.17 -10.16
N PHE A 173 -2.18 -8.02 -10.16
CA PHE A 173 -3.60 -7.95 -10.47
C PHE A 173 -3.85 -8.12 -11.97
N GLU A 174 -4.88 -8.87 -12.34
CA GLU A 174 -5.32 -9.01 -13.73
C GLU A 174 -6.65 -8.27 -13.91
N ILE A 175 -6.69 -7.29 -14.81
CA ILE A 175 -7.93 -6.60 -15.19
C ILE A 175 -8.49 -7.31 -16.43
N SER A 176 -9.68 -7.89 -16.28
CA SER A 176 -10.36 -8.61 -17.35
C SER A 176 -11.75 -8.04 -17.61
N GLU A 177 -12.01 -7.69 -18.86
CA GLU A 177 -13.34 -7.32 -19.36
C GLU A 177 -14.39 -8.42 -19.16
N ARG A 178 -13.94 -9.67 -18.94
CA ARG A 178 -14.80 -10.83 -18.70
C ARG A 178 -15.03 -11.12 -17.22
N SER A 179 -14.43 -10.36 -16.30
CA SER A 179 -14.71 -10.53 -14.87
C SER A 179 -16.19 -10.33 -14.60
N THR A 180 -16.79 -11.25 -13.84
CA THR A 180 -18.19 -11.19 -13.40
C THR A 180 -18.34 -10.58 -12.02
N HIS A 181 -17.25 -10.44 -11.27
CA HIS A 181 -17.23 -9.87 -9.92
C HIS A 181 -16.66 -8.45 -9.97
N GLY A 182 -17.14 -7.57 -9.09
CA GLY A 182 -16.62 -6.20 -8.97
C GLY A 182 -16.73 -5.41 -10.29
N ARG A 183 -17.94 -5.27 -10.85
CA ARG A 183 -18.18 -4.50 -12.08
C ARG A 183 -18.99 -3.22 -11.87
N ARG A 184 -19.40 -2.92 -10.64
CA ARG A 184 -20.30 -1.81 -10.33
C ARG A 184 -19.84 -0.47 -10.90
N TYR A 185 -18.54 -0.29 -11.08
CA TYR A 185 -17.90 0.91 -11.61
C TYR A 185 -17.04 0.63 -12.87
N GLY A 186 -17.36 -0.44 -13.58
CA GLY A 186 -16.59 -0.92 -14.73
C GLY A 186 -15.44 -1.87 -14.36
N PRO A 187 -14.68 -2.34 -15.35
CA PRO A 187 -13.53 -3.21 -15.15
C PRO A 187 -12.39 -2.45 -14.43
N GLY A 188 -11.75 -3.11 -13.47
CA GLY A 188 -10.60 -2.56 -12.75
C GLY A 188 -10.24 -3.34 -11.50
N VAL A 189 -9.23 -2.86 -10.78
CA VAL A 189 -8.86 -3.36 -9.46
C VAL A 189 -9.60 -2.58 -8.39
N TYR A 190 -10.44 -3.27 -7.62
CA TYR A 190 -11.27 -2.67 -6.57
C TYR A 190 -10.55 -2.76 -5.24
N LEU A 191 -10.29 -1.60 -4.64
CA LEU A 191 -9.67 -1.43 -3.33
C LEU A 191 -10.59 -0.59 -2.44
N ALA A 192 -10.46 -0.72 -1.13
CA ALA A 192 -11.21 0.09 -0.16
C ALA A 192 -10.28 0.69 0.89
N GLU A 193 -10.61 1.89 1.36
CA GLU A 193 -9.95 2.48 2.52
C GLU A 193 -10.35 1.79 3.82
N ASP A 194 -11.56 1.22 3.85
CA ASP A 194 -12.13 0.54 5.00
C ASP A 194 -11.89 -0.97 4.92
N LEU A 195 -11.36 -1.54 6.01
CA LEU A 195 -11.04 -2.97 6.07
C LEU A 195 -12.31 -3.83 6.09
N SER A 196 -13.36 -3.42 6.81
CA SER A 196 -14.63 -4.15 6.90
C SER A 196 -15.28 -4.31 5.52
N LYS A 197 -15.18 -3.26 4.68
CA LYS A 197 -15.60 -3.29 3.29
C LYS A 197 -14.84 -4.34 2.49
N SER A 198 -13.51 -4.38 2.63
CA SER A 198 -12.69 -5.39 1.98
C SER A 198 -13.04 -6.81 2.46
N ILE A 199 -13.24 -7.00 3.75
CA ILE A 199 -13.63 -8.30 4.32
C ILE A 199 -14.95 -8.82 3.74
N SER A 200 -15.90 -7.93 3.40
CA SER A 200 -17.17 -8.34 2.76
C SER A 200 -16.98 -9.01 1.39
N TYR A 201 -15.82 -8.84 0.75
CA TYR A 201 -15.46 -9.52 -0.50
C TYR A 201 -14.73 -10.86 -0.28
N CYS A 202 -14.32 -11.17 0.95
CA CYS A 202 -13.72 -12.45 1.26
C CYS A 202 -14.79 -13.56 1.22
N PRO A 203 -14.46 -14.78 0.76
CA PRO A 203 -15.40 -15.90 0.78
C PRO A 203 -15.97 -16.16 2.17
N ASP A 204 -17.26 -16.46 2.23
CA ASP A 204 -17.92 -16.87 3.47
C ASP A 204 -17.63 -18.34 3.80
N LYS A 205 -16.39 -18.59 4.23
CA LYS A 205 -15.90 -19.88 4.72
C LYS A 205 -15.40 -19.69 6.15
N ALA A 206 -15.50 -20.76 6.93
CA ALA A 206 -14.90 -20.83 8.25
C ALA A 206 -13.36 -20.70 8.16
N GLY A 207 -12.77 -20.04 9.15
CA GLY A 207 -11.33 -19.78 9.20
C GLY A 207 -10.98 -18.33 8.87
N PRO A 208 -9.66 -18.03 8.75
CA PRO A 208 -9.19 -16.68 8.56
C PRO A 208 -9.61 -16.11 7.20
N LYS A 209 -9.86 -14.80 7.18
CA LYS A 209 -10.07 -14.03 5.95
C LYS A 209 -8.71 -13.54 5.44
N TYR A 210 -8.57 -13.45 4.12
CA TYR A 210 -7.33 -13.05 3.47
C TYR A 210 -7.54 -11.70 2.80
N VAL A 211 -6.74 -10.72 3.20
CA VAL A 211 -6.80 -9.36 2.68
C VAL A 211 -5.42 -8.95 2.23
N LEU A 212 -5.31 -8.30 1.08
CA LEU A 212 -4.08 -7.65 0.65
C LEU A 212 -4.08 -6.20 1.15
N LEU A 213 -2.97 -5.76 1.72
CA LEU A 213 -2.68 -4.35 1.92
C LEU A 213 -1.81 -3.88 0.76
N CYS A 214 -2.36 -2.99 -0.06
CA CYS A 214 -1.79 -2.61 -1.34
C CYS A 214 -1.33 -1.15 -1.33
N ARG A 215 -0.18 -0.86 -1.94
CA ARG A 215 0.12 0.50 -2.40
C ARG A 215 -0.61 0.78 -3.68
N ALA A 216 -1.25 1.93 -3.79
CA ALA A 216 -2.03 2.33 -4.95
C ALA A 216 -1.69 3.77 -5.35
N VAL A 217 -1.31 3.99 -6.61
CA VAL A 217 -1.21 5.34 -7.18
C VAL A 217 -2.56 5.71 -7.82
N CYS A 218 -3.35 6.52 -7.11
CA CYS A 218 -4.67 6.94 -7.60
C CYS A 218 -4.58 8.10 -8.61
N GLY A 219 -3.50 8.88 -8.60
CA GLY A 219 -3.29 10.00 -9.52
C GLY A 219 -4.47 10.98 -9.55
N GLN A 220 -4.79 11.48 -10.74
CA GLN A 220 -6.03 12.24 -10.97
C GLN A 220 -7.26 11.32 -10.87
N ILE A 221 -8.24 11.72 -10.05
CA ILE A 221 -9.39 10.87 -9.71
C ILE A 221 -10.66 11.36 -10.40
N PHE A 222 -11.44 10.41 -10.93
CA PHE A 222 -12.83 10.58 -11.32
C PHE A 222 -13.74 10.20 -10.16
N TYR A 223 -14.62 11.10 -9.71
CA TYR A 223 -15.45 10.85 -8.55
C TYR A 223 -16.91 10.56 -8.94
N THR A 224 -17.52 9.56 -8.30
CA THR A 224 -18.92 9.20 -8.53
C THR A 224 -19.66 8.82 -7.25
N GLU A 225 -20.92 9.22 -7.17
CA GLU A 225 -21.83 8.91 -6.05
C GLU A 225 -22.91 7.89 -6.44
N LYS A 226 -22.84 7.40 -7.68
CA LYS A 226 -23.81 6.44 -8.21
C LYS A 226 -23.62 5.09 -7.51
N GLY A 227 -24.73 4.43 -7.20
CA GLY A 227 -24.69 3.04 -6.73
C GLY A 227 -24.30 2.03 -7.81
N TRP A 228 -24.32 2.45 -9.09
CA TRP A 228 -23.89 1.67 -10.24
C TRP A 228 -23.49 2.62 -11.38
N HIS A 229 -22.33 2.39 -12.01
CA HIS A 229 -21.77 3.23 -13.05
C HIS A 229 -20.74 2.48 -13.92
N ASP A 230 -21.22 1.57 -14.78
CA ASP A 230 -20.36 0.70 -15.61
C ASP A 230 -19.33 1.47 -16.47
N GLU A 231 -19.70 2.65 -16.96
CA GLU A 231 -18.85 3.48 -17.83
C GLU A 231 -17.87 4.37 -17.04
N ALA A 232 -17.81 4.27 -15.71
CA ALA A 232 -16.99 5.17 -14.89
C ALA A 232 -15.50 5.12 -15.26
N GLY A 233 -14.95 3.93 -15.57
CA GLY A 233 -13.57 3.78 -16.03
C GLY A 233 -13.31 4.45 -17.39
N GLU A 234 -14.27 4.35 -18.32
CA GLU A 234 -14.17 4.98 -19.64
C GLU A 234 -14.30 6.50 -19.56
N GLU A 235 -15.22 7.01 -18.73
CA GLU A 235 -15.36 8.42 -18.42
C GLU A 235 -14.11 8.98 -17.75
N ALA A 236 -13.54 8.22 -16.79
CA ALA A 236 -12.28 8.56 -16.15
C ALA A 236 -11.15 8.70 -17.20
N ALA A 237 -10.98 7.71 -18.07
CA ALA A 237 -9.97 7.73 -19.12
C ALA A 237 -10.16 8.92 -20.09
N ARG A 238 -11.40 9.19 -20.54
CA ARG A 238 -11.71 10.36 -21.39
C ARG A 238 -11.42 11.69 -20.70
N GLY A 239 -11.62 11.74 -19.38
CA GLY A 239 -11.34 12.90 -18.53
C GLY A 239 -9.89 13.00 -18.05
N ASP A 240 -8.98 12.20 -18.62
CA ASP A 240 -7.56 12.15 -18.26
C ASP A 240 -7.32 11.80 -16.77
N LYS A 241 -8.18 10.93 -16.23
CA LYS A 241 -8.13 10.41 -14.87
C LYS A 241 -7.54 9.00 -14.86
N HIS A 242 -6.89 8.66 -13.75
CA HIS A 242 -6.18 7.40 -13.55
C HIS A 242 -6.98 6.44 -12.63
N CYS A 243 -7.90 6.95 -11.82
CA CYS A 243 -8.64 6.17 -10.83
C CYS A 243 -10.08 6.65 -10.76
N VAL A 244 -11.01 5.73 -10.50
CA VAL A 244 -12.38 6.08 -10.07
C VAL A 244 -12.45 6.00 -8.55
N LEU A 245 -13.04 7.02 -7.92
CA LEU A 245 -13.41 7.02 -6.50
C LEU A 245 -14.94 6.99 -6.40
N ALA A 246 -15.47 5.89 -5.88
CA ALA A 246 -16.89 5.71 -5.68
C ALA A 246 -17.27 5.91 -4.20
N ASN A 247 -18.30 6.72 -3.97
CA ASN A 247 -18.93 6.92 -2.66
C ASN A 247 -20.46 6.93 -2.78
N PRO A 248 -21.10 5.75 -2.90
CA PRO A 248 -22.53 5.64 -3.15
C PRO A 248 -23.38 6.41 -2.15
N GLY A 249 -24.17 7.36 -2.64
CA GLY A 249 -25.06 8.16 -1.78
C GLY A 249 -24.33 8.98 -0.71
N LYS A 250 -23.01 9.20 -0.85
CA LYS A 250 -22.15 9.87 0.14
C LYS A 250 -22.15 9.20 1.52
N GLN A 251 -22.39 7.89 1.56
CA GLN A 251 -22.49 7.14 2.81
C GLN A 251 -21.61 5.90 2.75
N GLY A 252 -21.00 5.59 3.90
CA GLY A 252 -20.21 4.39 4.06
C GLY A 252 -18.81 4.47 3.43
N PRO A 253 -18.16 3.31 3.25
CA PRO A 253 -16.76 3.23 2.86
C PRO A 253 -16.59 3.55 1.38
N ARG A 254 -15.53 4.30 1.04
CA ARG A 254 -15.19 4.62 -0.35
C ARG A 254 -14.44 3.47 -1.01
N GLU A 255 -14.75 3.27 -2.30
CA GLU A 255 -14.08 2.27 -3.14
C GLU A 255 -13.24 2.99 -4.20
N TYR A 256 -11.99 2.54 -4.36
CA TYR A 256 -11.07 3.01 -5.39
C TYR A 256 -10.97 1.93 -6.47
N ILE A 257 -11.18 2.33 -7.71
CA ILE A 257 -11.10 1.44 -8.87
C ILE A 257 -9.94 1.91 -9.73
N LEU A 258 -8.88 1.10 -9.74
CA LEU A 258 -7.69 1.34 -10.54
C LEU A 258 -7.87 0.72 -11.91
N LEU A 259 -7.52 1.47 -12.94
CA LEU A 259 -7.81 1.14 -14.34
C LEU A 259 -6.66 0.36 -15.00
N GLN A 260 -5.50 0.30 -14.36
CA GLN A 260 -4.32 -0.43 -14.84
C GLN A 260 -3.66 -1.20 -13.68
N SER A 261 -3.23 -2.43 -13.95
CA SER A 261 -2.56 -3.27 -12.95
C SER A 261 -1.27 -2.65 -12.42
N ALA A 262 -0.56 -1.86 -13.25
CA ALA A 262 0.65 -1.16 -12.85
C ALA A 262 0.40 -0.04 -11.80
N GLN A 263 -0.85 0.32 -11.50
CA GLN A 263 -1.16 1.30 -10.45
C GLN A 263 -1.00 0.76 -9.03
N VAL A 264 -0.90 -0.56 -8.88
CA VAL A 264 -1.03 -1.22 -7.59
C VAL A 264 0.09 -2.21 -7.35
N TYR A 265 0.61 -2.19 -6.13
CA TYR A 265 1.54 -3.18 -5.63
C TYR A 265 0.95 -3.87 -4.40
N PRO A 266 0.71 -5.20 -4.42
CA PRO A 266 0.24 -5.93 -3.25
C PRO A 266 1.39 -6.05 -2.25
N GLU A 267 1.47 -5.17 -1.25
CA GLU A 267 2.64 -5.11 -0.37
C GLU A 267 2.62 -6.17 0.73
N TYR A 268 1.44 -6.45 1.28
CA TYR A 268 1.27 -7.49 2.29
C TYR A 268 0.08 -8.39 1.99
N ILE A 269 0.25 -9.69 2.24
CA ILE A 269 -0.87 -10.62 2.44
C ILE A 269 -1.11 -10.69 3.95
N VAL A 270 -2.32 -10.35 4.39
CA VAL A 270 -2.72 -10.28 5.78
C VAL A 270 -3.80 -11.32 6.07
N GLU A 271 -3.56 -12.13 7.10
CA GLU A 271 -4.54 -13.08 7.63
C GLU A 271 -5.30 -12.42 8.77
N ILE A 272 -6.61 -12.29 8.62
CA ILE A 272 -7.51 -11.67 9.58
C ILE A 272 -8.39 -12.73 10.24
N GLY A 273 -8.40 -12.76 11.57
CA GLY A 273 -9.29 -13.54 12.40
C GLY A 273 -10.37 -12.67 13.06
N GLU A 274 -11.35 -13.34 13.66
CA GLU A 274 -12.23 -12.69 14.64
C GLU A 274 -11.42 -12.39 15.90
N ALA A 275 -11.60 -11.20 16.48
CA ALA A 275 -10.92 -10.86 17.72
C ALA A 275 -11.31 -11.86 18.82
N SER A 276 -10.29 -12.50 19.40
CA SER A 276 -10.44 -13.28 20.61
C SER A 276 -11.04 -12.39 21.71
N GLN A 277 -12.10 -12.82 22.42
CA GLN A 277 -12.54 -12.08 23.60
C GLN A 277 -11.33 -11.95 24.55
N PRO A 278 -11.06 -10.75 25.11
CA PRO A 278 -9.95 -10.60 26.04
C PRO A 278 -10.16 -11.56 27.20
N ASP A 279 -9.23 -12.49 27.37
CA ASP A 279 -9.21 -13.41 28.50
C ASP A 279 -9.07 -12.56 29.77
N VAL A 280 -10.17 -12.40 30.52
CA VAL A 280 -10.21 -11.70 31.81
C VAL A 280 -9.60 -12.63 32.87
N THR A 281 -8.38 -13.08 32.66
CA THR A 281 -7.55 -13.68 33.70
C THR A 281 -6.61 -12.59 34.21
N PRO A 282 -6.70 -12.19 35.49
CA PRO A 282 -5.81 -11.18 36.06
C PRO A 282 -4.37 -11.67 35.91
N LYS A 283 -3.56 -10.96 35.10
CA LYS A 283 -2.12 -11.21 35.04
C LYS A 283 -1.55 -10.91 36.43
N GLN A 284 -1.20 -11.97 37.15
CA GLN A 284 -0.58 -11.91 38.47
C GLN A 284 0.75 -11.16 38.32
N THR A 285 0.80 -9.91 38.76
CA THR A 285 2.02 -9.11 38.80
C THR A 285 3.00 -9.78 39.76
N ARG A 286 4.04 -10.44 39.23
CA ARG A 286 5.20 -10.83 40.03
C ARG A 286 6.00 -9.58 40.36
N VAL A 287 5.79 -9.06 41.56
CA VAL A 287 6.67 -8.08 42.19
C VAL A 287 7.97 -8.80 42.54
N TYR A 288 9.06 -8.48 41.84
CA TYR A 288 10.40 -8.84 42.31
C TYR A 288 10.82 -7.85 43.39
N ALA A 289 10.82 -8.30 44.64
CA ALA A 289 11.43 -7.56 45.74
C ALA A 289 12.97 -7.63 45.58
N LEU A 290 13.58 -6.49 45.22
CA LEU A 290 15.01 -6.29 45.41
C LEU A 290 15.24 -6.03 46.90
N THR A 291 15.89 -6.96 47.57
CA THR A 291 16.45 -6.73 48.91
C THR A 291 17.89 -6.26 48.70
N LEU A 292 18.22 -5.12 49.32
CA LEU A 292 19.53 -4.47 49.33
C LEU A 292 20.61 -5.36 49.95
#